data_AF-A0A9D8FNR5-F1
#
_entry.id   AF-A0A9D8FNR5-F1
#
_cell.length_a   1.000
_cell.length_b   1.000
_cell.length_c   1.000
_cell.angle_alpha   90.00
_cell.angle_beta   90.00
_cell.angle_gamma   90.00
#
_symmetry.space_group_name_H-M   'P 1'
#
loop_
_entity.id
_entity.type
_entity.pdbx_description
1 polymer ?
#
loop_
_entity_poly.entity_id
_entity_poly.type
_entity_poly.pdbx_seq_one_letter_code
_entity_poly.pdbx_strand_id
1 'polypeptide(L)' 'MEIQLTGKVAEIVNSKVASGGYQNADAFISDIVLRADEFDRLKLDLLRNEVNIGLNEIKRGEIVEFDLDNFFNEETK' A
#
# COMPACT_ATOMS: atom_id res chain seq x y z
N MET A 1 -17.54 8.53 19.97
CA MET A 1 -16.25 7.82 20.20
C MET A 1 -15.23 8.91 20.45
N GLU A 2 -14.56 8.91 21.60
CA GLU A 2 -13.56 9.95 21.91
C GLU A 2 -12.17 9.37 21.67
N ILE A 3 -11.45 9.91 20.68
CA ILE A 3 -10.10 9.47 20.31
C ILE A 3 -9.15 10.60 20.67
N GLN A 4 -8.23 10.34 21.61
CA GLN A 4 -7.19 11.29 21.95
C GLN A 4 -6.00 11.12 21.01
N LEU A 5 -5.76 12.14 20.19
CA LEU A 5 -4.62 12.19 19.29
C LEU A 5 -3.44 12.84 20.01
N THR A 6 -2.26 12.26 19.89
CA THR A 6 -1.04 12.78 20.52
C THR A 6 0.13 12.82 19.54
N GLY A 7 1.13 13.64 19.87
CA GLY A 7 2.35 13.79 19.11
C GLY A 7 2.11 14.20 17.64
N LYS A 8 2.87 13.58 16.74
CA LYS A 8 2.90 13.94 15.31
C LYS A 8 1.54 13.80 14.61
N VAL A 9 0.68 12.90 15.07
CA VAL A 9 -0.66 12.72 14.48
C VAL A 9 -1.54 13.95 14.75
N ALA A 10 -1.49 14.48 15.98
CA ALA A 10 -2.23 15.71 16.34
C ALA A 10 -1.73 16.92 15.53
N GLU A 11 -0.41 17.03 15.33
CA GLU A 11 0.19 18.10 14.51
C GLU A 11 -0.30 18.05 13.05
N ILE A 12 -0.33 16.86 12.45
CA ILE A 12 -0.79 16.67 11.06
C ILE A 12 -2.26 17.05 10.92
N VAL A 13 -3.12 16.58 11.84
CA VAL A 13 -4.56 16.88 11.84
C VAL A 13 -4.80 18.38 11.97
N ASN A 14 -4.14 19.02 12.94
CA ASN A 14 -4.26 20.46 13.15
C ASN A 14 -3.78 21.26 11.93
N SER A 15 -2.68 20.86 11.31
CA SER A 15 -2.16 21.50 10.09
C SER A 15 -3.15 21.42 8.91
N LYS A 16 -3.81 20.28 8.72
CA LYS A 16 -4.75 20.06 7.61
C LYS A 16 -6.10 20.74 7.80
N VAL A 17 -6.56 20.87 9.04
CA VAL A 17 -7.73 21.69 9.37
C VAL A 17 -7.39 23.18 9.20
N ALA A 18 -6.24 23.62 9.71
CA ALA A 18 -5.79 25.01 9.60
C ALA A 18 -5.56 25.46 8.14
N SER A 19 -5.18 24.55 7.25
CA SER A 19 -5.04 24.85 5.82
C SER A 19 -6.38 25.01 5.08
N GLY A 20 -7.52 24.87 5.78
CA GLY A 20 -8.85 24.91 5.18
C GLY A 20 -9.18 23.70 4.30
N GLY A 21 -8.35 22.65 4.32
CA GLY A 21 -8.56 21.44 3.52
C GLY A 21 -9.71 20.57 4.03
N TYR A 22 -10.05 20.71 5.32
CA TYR A 22 -11.13 20.00 5.98
C TYR A 22 -11.84 20.93 6.96
N GLN A 23 -13.15 20.76 7.14
CA GLN A 23 -13.96 21.58 8.05
C GLN A 23 -13.59 21.37 9.52
N ASN A 24 -13.20 20.16 9.89
CA ASN A 24 -12.82 19.79 11.26
C ASN A 24 -11.96 18.51 11.26
N ALA A 25 -11.44 18.16 12.44
CA ALA A 25 -10.60 16.98 12.63
C ALA A 25 -11.35 15.68 12.29
N ASP A 26 -12.63 15.58 12.64
CA ASP A 26 -13.44 14.38 12.41
C ASP A 26 -13.62 14.08 10.92
N ALA A 27 -13.85 15.11 10.10
CA ALA A 27 -13.94 14.99 8.64
C ALA A 27 -12.63 14.49 8.04
N PHE A 28 -11.49 15.01 8.52
CA PHE A 28 -10.17 14.57 8.08
C PHE A 28 -9.86 13.13 8.47
N ILE A 29 -10.13 12.76 9.71
CA ILE A 29 -9.87 11.40 10.22
C ILE A 29 -10.76 10.39 9.51
N SER A 30 -12.05 10.71 9.31
CA SER A 30 -12.98 9.83 8.60
C SER A 30 -12.50 9.57 7.17
N ASP A 31 -12.08 10.62 6.44
CA ASP A 31 -11.54 10.48 5.08
C ASP A 31 -10.26 9.65 5.06
N ILE A 32 -9.33 9.88 5.99
CA ILE A 32 -8.10 9.06 6.08
C ILE A 32 -8.41 7.60 6.36
N VAL A 33 -9.32 7.29 7.29
CA VAL A 33 -9.65 5.91 7.64
C VAL A 33 -10.27 5.18 6.45
N LEU A 34 -11.16 5.85 5.71
CA LEU A 34 -11.73 5.29 4.47
C LEU A 34 -10.64 5.03 3.43
N ARG A 35 -9.74 6.00 3.21
CA ARG A 35 -8.63 5.85 2.27
C ARG A 35 -7.63 4.78 2.68
N ALA A 36 -7.43 4.56 3.98
CA ALA A 36 -6.56 3.49 4.47
C ALA A 36 -7.12 2.11 4.12
N ASP A 37 -8.43 1.89 4.31
CA ASP A 37 -9.09 0.64 3.90
C ASP A 37 -9.05 0.47 2.37
N GLU A 38 -9.29 1.53 1.61
CA GLU A 38 -9.16 1.51 0.14
C GLU A 38 -7.73 1.20 -0.31
N PHE A 39 -6.73 1.78 0.34
CA PHE A 39 -5.32 1.54 0.04
C PHE A 39 -4.91 0.11 0.33
N ASP A 40 -5.33 -0.45 1.47
CA ASP A 40 -5.03 -1.84 1.84
C ASP A 40 -5.70 -2.82 0.87
N ARG A 41 -6.94 -2.55 0.45
CA ARG A 41 -7.63 -3.33 -0.59
C ARG A 41 -6.89 -3.26 -1.92
N LEU A 42 -6.51 -2.06 -2.37
CA LEU A 42 -5.75 -1.87 -3.60
C LEU A 42 -4.44 -2.66 -3.58
N LYS A 43 -3.68 -2.56 -2.48
CA LYS A 43 -2.42 -3.28 -2.32
C LYS A 43 -2.62 -4.79 -2.39
N LEU A 44 -3.66 -5.30 -1.73
CA LEU A 44 -3.98 -6.72 -1.73
C LEU A 44 -4.40 -7.20 -3.13
N ASP A 45 -5.19 -6.42 -3.85
CA ASP A 45 -5.64 -6.78 -5.19
C ASP A 45 -4.50 -6.76 -6.22
N LEU A 46 -3.57 -5.81 -6.10
CA LEU A 46 -2.33 -5.82 -6.89
C LEU A 46 -1.50 -7.07 -6.60
N LEU A 47 -1.28 -7.41 -5.32
CA LEU A 47 -0.55 -8.62 -4.96
C LEU A 47 -1.22 -9.89 -5.51
N ARG A 48 -2.55 -9.98 -5.40
CA ARG A 48 -3.33 -11.10 -5.95
C ARG A 48 -3.18 -11.19 -7.46
N ASN A 49 -3.17 -10.05 -8.16
CA ASN A 49 -2.95 -10.02 -9.61
C ASN A 49 -1.58 -10.61 -9.97
N GLU A 50 -0.51 -10.15 -9.32
CA GLU A 50 0.85 -10.65 -9.58
C GLU A 50 0.99 -12.15 -9.28
N VAL A 51 0.44 -12.61 -8.16
CA VAL A 51 0.42 -14.05 -7.83
C VAL A 51 -0.34 -14.85 -8.89
N ASN A 52 -1.48 -14.34 -9.37
CA ASN A 52 -2.26 -15.01 -10.40
C ASN A 52 -1.52 -15.11 -11.74
N ILE A 53 -0.70 -14.11 -12.09
CA ILE A 53 0.16 -14.17 -13.28
C ILE A 53 1.08 -15.39 -13.15
N GLY A 54 1.86 -15.48 -12.08
CA GLY A 54 2.78 -16.61 -11.86
C GLY A 54 2.06 -17.96 -11.79
N LEU A 55 0.90 -18.03 -11.14
CA LEU A 55 0.10 -19.26 -11.11
C LEU A 55 -0.38 -19.69 -12.51
N ASN A 56 -0.70 -18.73 -13.38
CA ASN A 56 -1.11 -19.02 -14.76
C ASN A 56 0.06 -19.44 -15.64
N GLU A 57 1.23 -18.82 -15.47
CA GLU A 57 2.49 -19.23 -16.13
C GLU A 57 2.86 -20.67 -15.77
N ILE A 58 2.81 -21.01 -14.47
CA ILE A 58 3.02 -22.38 -13.99
C ILE A 58 2.03 -23.35 -14.62
N LYS A 59 0.74 -23.00 -14.69
CA LYS A 59 -0.29 -23.84 -15.31
C LYS A 59 -0.05 -24.07 -16.81
N ARG A 60 0.52 -23.09 -17.51
CA ARG A 60 0.91 -23.21 -18.93
C ARG A 60 2.21 -23.98 -19.12
N GLY A 61 2.95 -24.28 -18.05
CA GLY A 61 4.26 -24.92 -18.10
C GLY A 61 5.39 -23.96 -18.46
N GLU A 62 5.19 -22.65 -18.30
CA GLU A 62 6.20 -21.60 -18.51
C GLU A 62 7.12 -21.53 -17.28
N ILE A 63 7.86 -22.61 -17.04
CA ILE A 63 8.80 -22.74 -15.94
C ILE A 63 10.23 -22.82 -16.48
N VAL A 64 11.15 -22.16 -15.77
CA VAL A 64 12.59 -22.24 -16.03
C VAL A 64 13.29 -22.67 -14.75
N GLU A 65 14.40 -23.39 -14.89
CA GLU A 65 15.24 -23.71 -13.75
C GLU A 65 15.92 -22.43 -13.26
N PHE A 66 15.77 -22.12 -11.97
CA PHE A 66 16.33 -20.91 -11.39
C PHE A 66 17.72 -21.20 -10.83
N ASP A 67 18.74 -20.63 -11.46
CA ASP A 67 20.12 -20.66 -11.00
C ASP A 67 20.47 -19.32 -10.34
N LEU A 68 20.58 -19.36 -9.01
CA LEU A 68 20.85 -18.19 -8.19
C LEU A 68 22.25 -17.60 -8.45
N ASP A 69 23.25 -18.44 -8.78
CA ASP A 69 24.61 -17.98 -9.04
C ASP A 69 24.71 -17.27 -10.39
N ASN A 70 23.98 -17.74 -11.41
CA ASN A 70 23.94 -17.07 -12.72
C ASN A 70 23.11 -15.78 -12.69
N PHE A 71 22.00 -15.74 -11.96
CA PHE A 71 21.13 -14.56 -11.86
C PHE A 71 21.86 -13.29 -11.38
N PHE A 72 22.68 -13.41 -10.33
CA PHE A 72 23.43 -12.26 -9.80
C PHE A 72 24.58 -11.80 -10.72
N ASN A 73 25.12 -12.71 -11.54
CA ASN A 73 26.21 -12.40 -12.46
C ASN A 73 25.72 -11.72 -13.76
N GLU A 74 24.45 -11.88 -14.13
CA GLU A 74 23.85 -11.27 -15.32
C GLU A 74 23.50 -9.78 -15.13
N GLU A 75 23.11 -9.33 -13.94
CA GLU A 75 22.79 -7.91 -13.69
C GLU A 75 24.01 -6.97 -13.68
N THR A 76 25.24 -7.51 -13.75
CA THR A 76 26.48 -6.72 -13.65
C THR A 76 27.21 -6.51 -15.00
N LYS A 77 26.58 -6.87 -16.13
CA LYS A 77 27.09 -6.63 -17.50
C LYS A 77 26.19 -5.69 -18.29
#